data_AF-A0A3D6BMK8-F1
#
_entry.id   AF-A0A3D6BMK8-F1
#
_cell.length_a   1.000
_cell.length_b   1.000
_cell.length_c   1.000
_cell.angle_alpha   90.00
_cell.angle_beta   90.00
_cell.angle_gamma   90.00
#
_symmetry.space_group_name_H-M   'P 1'
#
loop_
_entity.id
_entity.type
_entity.pdbx_description
1 polymer ?
#
loop_
_entity_poly.entity_id
_entity_poly.type
_entity_poly.pdbx_seq_one_letter_code
_entity_poly.pdbx_strand_id
1 'polypeptide(L)'
;MIDKIKELIAEAEAFQAKSKEEVEAFRIKYLGKKGLLNDYFKEFKNVANDQKKEFGQVINTLKKTAEDKVASLKEELESKEEIKGVYGDLSRPG
;
A
#
# COMPACT_ATOMS: atom_id res chain seq x y z
N MET A 1 -9.06 2.66 -19.03
CA MET A 1 -7.77 2.09 -18.56
C MET A 1 -7.19 2.87 -17.40
N ILE A 2 -7.14 4.21 -17.47
CA ILE A 2 -6.80 5.06 -16.29
C ILE A 2 -7.79 4.86 -15.15
N ASP A 3 -9.10 4.76 -15.43
CA ASP A 3 -10.12 4.46 -14.43
C ASP A 3 -9.81 3.22 -13.60
N LYS A 4 -9.35 2.13 -14.23
CA LYS A 4 -8.98 0.91 -13.50
C LYS A 4 -7.83 1.13 -12.51
N ILE A 5 -6.87 2.00 -12.84
CA ILE A 5 -5.79 2.32 -11.89
C ILE A 5 -6.34 3.21 -10.77
N LYS A 6 -7.20 4.20 -11.08
CA LYS A 6 -7.84 5.02 -10.03
C LYS A 6 -8.72 4.17 -9.10
N GLU A 7 -9.45 3.19 -9.62
CA GLU A 7 -10.18 2.20 -8.83
C GLU A 7 -9.22 1.40 -7.94
N LEU A 8 -8.10 0.90 -8.49
CA LEU A 8 -7.11 0.19 -7.70
C LEU A 8 -6.42 1.06 -6.64
N ILE A 9 -6.26 2.37 -6.87
CA ILE A 9 -5.78 3.32 -5.86
C ILE A 9 -6.81 3.43 -4.74
N ALA A 10 -8.08 3.64 -5.09
CA ALA A 10 -9.15 3.74 -4.10
C ALA A 10 -9.29 2.44 -3.29
N GLU A 11 -9.20 1.29 -3.96
CA GLU A 11 -9.23 -0.03 -3.33
C GLU A 11 -8.00 -0.27 -2.45
N ALA A 12 -6.82 0.19 -2.88
CA ALA A 12 -5.58 0.18 -2.09
C ALA A 12 -5.65 1.11 -0.87
N GLU A 13 -6.24 2.30 -0.99
CA GLU A 13 -6.42 3.24 0.13
C GLU A 13 -7.45 2.72 1.13
N ALA A 14 -8.51 2.07 0.65
CA ALA A 14 -9.51 1.44 1.49
C ALA A 14 -9.02 0.10 2.08
N PHE A 15 -8.00 -0.52 1.48
CA PHE A 15 -7.41 -1.75 1.98
C PHE A 15 -6.77 -1.50 3.34
N GLN A 16 -7.20 -2.29 4.33
CA GLN A 16 -6.71 -2.20 5.69
C GLN A 16 -6.26 -3.60 6.12
N ALA A 17 -4.95 -3.77 6.26
CA ALA A 17 -4.37 -4.99 6.77
C ALA A 17 -4.54 -5.06 8.29
N LYS A 18 -4.92 -6.22 8.81
CA LYS A 18 -5.04 -6.47 10.26
C LYS A 18 -3.82 -7.17 10.85
N SER A 19 -2.88 -7.59 9.99
CA SER A 19 -1.64 -8.28 10.38
C SER A 19 -0.46 -7.81 9.53
N LYS A 20 0.76 -7.89 10.09
CA LYS A 20 2.01 -7.58 9.39
C LYS A 20 2.18 -8.43 8.12
N GLU A 21 1.69 -9.66 8.15
CA GLU A 21 1.67 -10.57 7.00
C GLU A 21 0.79 -10.05 5.84
N GLU A 22 -0.38 -9.48 6.14
CA GLU A 22 -1.26 -8.91 5.11
C GLU A 22 -0.66 -7.63 4.50
N VAL A 23 0.01 -6.81 5.32
CA VAL A 23 0.76 -5.62 4.84
C VAL A 23 1.87 -6.04 3.88
N GLU A 24 2.67 -7.04 4.24
CA GLU A 24 3.74 -7.56 3.39
C GLU A 24 3.18 -8.23 2.12
N ALA A 25 2.10 -9.02 2.23
CA ALA A 25 1.44 -9.61 1.07
C ALA A 25 0.91 -8.55 0.11
N PHE A 26 0.30 -7.48 0.63
CA PHE A 26 -0.17 -6.35 -0.16
C PHE A 26 1.00 -5.64 -0.84
N ARG A 27 2.07 -5.34 -0.10
CA ARG A 27 3.30 -4.74 -0.64
C ARG A 27 3.88 -5.59 -1.76
N ILE A 28 3.98 -6.91 -1.60
CA ILE A 28 4.51 -7.80 -2.63
C ILE A 28 3.57 -7.84 -3.85
N LYS A 29 2.26 -7.84 -3.64
CA LYS A 29 1.24 -7.89 -4.71
C LYS A 29 1.17 -6.59 -5.52
N TYR A 30 1.36 -5.42 -4.90
CA TYR A 30 1.33 -4.13 -5.58
C TYR A 30 2.72 -3.67 -6.01
N LEU A 31 3.69 -3.57 -5.08
CA LEU A 31 5.03 -3.03 -5.29
C LEU A 31 6.10 -4.08 -5.65
N GLY A 32 5.79 -5.37 -5.54
CA GLY A 32 6.76 -6.42 -5.82
C GLY A 32 7.18 -6.51 -7.29
N LYS A 33 8.26 -7.26 -7.56
CA LYS A 33 8.78 -7.49 -8.93
C LYS A 33 7.75 -8.10 -9.90
N LYS A 34 6.81 -8.89 -9.40
CA LYS A 34 5.67 -9.47 -10.14
C LYS A 34 4.34 -8.77 -9.80
N GLY A 35 4.41 -7.59 -9.20
CA GLY A 35 3.24 -6.88 -8.73
C GLY A 35 2.47 -6.18 -9.86
N LEU A 36 1.27 -5.75 -9.51
CA LEU A 36 0.37 -4.98 -10.37
C LEU A 36 1.08 -3.79 -11.02
N LEU A 37 1.99 -3.12 -10.30
CA LEU A 37 2.70 -1.95 -10.81
C LEU A 37 3.53 -2.27 -12.06
N ASN A 38 4.18 -3.44 -12.10
CA ASN A 38 5.00 -3.85 -13.24
C ASN A 38 4.13 -4.26 -14.44
N ASP A 39 2.95 -4.83 -14.18
CA ASP A 39 1.95 -5.15 -15.21
C ASP A 39 1.38 -3.86 -15.82
N TYR A 40 1.03 -2.87 -14.99
CA TYR A 40 0.60 -1.55 -15.45
C TYR A 40 1.69 -0.81 -16.21
N PHE A 41 2.97 -0.96 -15.84
CA PHE A 41 4.08 -0.41 -16.62
C PHE A 41 4.26 -1.08 -18.00
N LYS A 42 3.85 -2.35 -18.16
CA LYS A 42 3.83 -3.00 -19.47
C LYS A 42 2.65 -2.53 -20.30
N GLU A 43 1.46 -2.50 -19.69
CA GLU A 43 0.24 -1.93 -20.29
C GLU A 43 0.44 -0.47 -20.71
N PHE A 44 1.27 0.30 -19.98
CA PHE A 44 1.63 1.67 -20.33
C PHE A 44 2.14 1.84 -21.77
N LYS A 45 2.84 0.84 -22.31
CA LYS A 45 3.30 0.87 -23.71
C LYS A 45 2.15 0.73 -24.71
N ASN A 46 1.05 0.08 -24.31
CA ASN A 46 -0.18 -0.07 -25.08
C ASN A 46 -1.17 1.10 -24.90
N VAL A 47 -0.95 2.00 -23.93
CA VAL A 47 -1.86 3.13 -23.68
C VAL A 47 -1.71 4.19 -24.78
N ALA A 48 -2.84 4.76 -25.22
CA ALA A 48 -2.88 5.82 -26.22
C ALA A 48 -2.11 7.08 -25.76
N ASN A 49 -1.54 7.83 -26.70
CA ASN A 49 -0.64 8.95 -26.39
C ASN A 49 -1.29 10.04 -25.52
N ASP A 50 -2.61 10.24 -25.69
CA ASP A 50 -3.43 11.17 -24.90
C ASP A 50 -3.49 10.78 -23.42
N GLN A 51 -3.54 9.47 -23.16
CA GLN A 51 -3.66 8.91 -21.82
C GLN A 51 -2.30 8.64 -21.17
N LYS A 52 -1.19 8.56 -21.92
CA LYS A 52 0.15 8.28 -21.35
C LYS A 52 0.56 9.29 -20.29
N LYS A 53 0.23 10.57 -20.47
CA LYS A 53 0.61 11.62 -19.54
C LYS A 53 -0.05 11.41 -18.17
N GLU A 54 -1.35 11.18 -18.18
CA GLU A 54 -2.15 10.96 -16.98
C GLU A 54 -1.88 9.57 -16.39
N PHE A 55 -1.73 8.52 -17.21
CA PHE A 55 -1.40 7.17 -16.75
C PHE A 55 -0.04 7.11 -16.04
N GLY A 56 0.97 7.81 -16.55
CA GLY A 56 2.28 7.90 -15.90
C GLY A 56 2.23 8.62 -14.55
N GLN A 57 1.39 9.66 -14.42
CA GLN A 57 1.14 10.31 -13.13
C GLN A 57 0.41 9.37 -12.17
N VAL A 58 -0.66 8.73 -12.63
CA VAL A 58 -1.49 7.84 -11.79
C VAL A 58 -0.71 6.61 -11.32
N ILE A 59 0.20 6.04 -12.14
CA ILE A 59 1.11 4.96 -11.67
C ILE A 59 2.02 5.46 -10.55
N ASN A 60 2.62 6.64 -10.69
CA ASN A 60 3.48 7.18 -9.64
C ASN A 60 2.69 7.47 -8.37
N THR A 61 1.46 7.97 -8.51
CA THR A 61 0.54 8.15 -7.37
C THR A 61 0.21 6.82 -6.72
N LEU A 62 -0.26 5.81 -7.47
CA LEU A 62 -0.53 4.46 -6.95
C LEU A 62 0.68 3.88 -6.21
N LYS A 63 1.88 4.02 -6.78
CA LYS A 63 3.12 3.59 -6.13
C LYS A 63 3.27 4.25 -4.76
N LYS A 64 3.19 5.58 -4.73
CA LYS A 64 3.42 6.38 -3.52
C LYS A 64 2.34 6.12 -2.48
N THR A 65 1.07 6.07 -2.88
CA THR A 65 -0.07 5.74 -2.03
C THR A 65 0.04 4.33 -1.46
N ALA A 66 0.44 3.34 -2.26
CA ALA A 66 0.65 1.98 -1.77
C ALA A 66 1.82 1.88 -0.78
N GLU A 67 2.94 2.59 -1.03
CA GLU A 67 4.06 2.66 -0.09
C GLU A 67 3.65 3.32 1.23
N ASP A 68 2.95 4.45 1.15
CA ASP A 68 2.47 5.21 2.31
C ASP A 68 1.44 4.41 3.12
N LYS A 69 0.52 3.72 2.45
CA LYS A 69 -0.47 2.85 3.09
C LYS A 69 0.18 1.66 3.79
N VAL A 70 1.16 1.02 3.15
CA VAL A 70 1.94 -0.07 3.74
C VAL A 70 2.71 0.42 4.98
N ALA A 71 3.34 1.60 4.90
CA ALA A 71 4.03 2.20 6.04
C ALA A 71 3.06 2.52 7.19
N SER A 72 1.95 3.22 6.90
CA SER A 72 0.90 3.55 7.87
C SER A 72 0.32 2.31 8.53
N LEU A 73 -0.02 1.27 7.76
CA LEU A 73 -0.56 0.02 8.31
C LEU A 73 0.47 -0.70 9.18
N LYS A 74 1.75 -0.69 8.78
CA LYS A 74 2.83 -1.27 9.58
C LYS A 74 3.01 -0.53 10.90
N GLU A 75 2.99 0.81 10.89
CA GLU A 75 3.05 1.65 12.10
C GLU A 75 1.80 1.49 12.99
N GLU A 76 0.60 1.42 12.42
CA GLU A 76 -0.64 1.15 13.17
C GLU A 76 -0.59 -0.21 13.87
N LEU A 77 -0.05 -1.24 13.20
CA LEU A 77 0.08 -2.58 13.75
C LEU A 77 1.15 -2.65 14.84
N GLU A 78 2.30 -2.02 14.66
CA GLU A 78 3.32 -1.89 15.71
C GLU A 78 2.77 -1.12 16.93
N SER A 79 2.06 0.00 16.70
CA SER A 79 1.44 0.78 17.78
C SER A 79 0.35 0.00 18.53
N LYS A 80 -0.45 -0.82 17.83
CA LYS A 80 -1.45 -1.70 18.48
C LYS A 80 -0.84 -2.80 19.33
N GLU A 81 0.30 -3.35 18.92
CA GLU A 81 1.04 -4.33 19.72
C GLU A 81 1.65 -3.66 20.96
N GLU A 82 2.18 -2.44 20.83
CA GLU A 82 2.79 -1.69 21.94
C GLU A 82 1.76 -1.30 23.02
N ILE A 83 0.56 -0.85 22.62
CA ILE A 83 -0.51 -0.48 23.58
C ILE A 83 -1.03 -1.70 24.37
N LYS A 84 -1.01 -2.90 23.78
CA LYS A 84 -1.36 -4.13 24.51
C LYS A 84 -0.26 -4.58 25.48
N GLY A 85 0.99 -4.16 25.29
CA GLY A 85 2.11 -4.47 26.19
C GLY A 85 2.26 -3.50 27.38
N VAL A 86 1.71 -2.28 27.30
CA VAL A 86 1.96 -1.20 28.28
C VAL A 86 0.93 -1.15 29.45
N TYR A 87 -0.04 -2.07 29.52
CA TYR A 87 -0.86 -2.21 30.74
C TYR A 87 -0.31 -3.25 31.75
N GLY A 88 0.82 -3.89 31.43
CA GLY A 88 1.35 -5.03 32.19
C GLY A 88 2.47 -4.74 33.19
N ASP A 89 3.20 -3.62 33.08
CA ASP A 89 4.34 -3.36 33.96
C ASP A 89 4.07 -2.23 34.95
N LEU A 90 3.18 -2.53 35.91
CA LEU A 90 3.02 -1.82 37.18
C LEU A 90 4.06 -2.27 38.23
N SER A 91 5.15 -2.93 37.82
CA SER A 91 6.21 -3.39 38.72
C SER A 91 7.25 -2.29 38.94
N ARG A 92 6.83 -1.19 39.56
CA ARG A 92 7.73 -0.41 40.42
C ARG A 92 7.22 -0.42 41.85
N PRO A 93 7.50 -1.49 42.63
CA PRO A 93 7.38 -1.42 44.07
C PRO A 93 8.62 -0.74 44.66
N GLY A 94 8.38 0.32 45.46
CA GLY A 94 9.30 0.79 46.53
C GLY A 94 10.46 1.66 46.10
#